data_AF-A0A7V1K3Q7-F1
#
_entry.id   AF-A0A7V1K3Q7-F1
#
_cell.length_a   1.000
_cell.length_b   1.000
_cell.length_c   1.000
_cell.angle_alpha   90.00
_cell.angle_beta   90.00
_cell.angle_gamma   90.00
#
_symmetry.space_group_name_H-M   'P 1'
#
loop_
_entity.id
_entity.type
_entity.pdbx_description
1 polymer ?
#
loop_
_entity_poly.entity_id
_entity_poly.type
_entity_poly.pdbx_seq_one_letter_code
_entity_poly.pdbx_strand_id
1 'polypeptide(L)'
;MRPYLNLLFSIVLPISTLFVVASTIFFSLNYDLGKAFKLGTLAGVLIGVGFSVIMAGVLLIIRKVRTKHIQITQPESNILHESTNGPIDKTFMLLMDRELAFDVAIYSIIDQNIGEVIKGSKQKGTISIHTPEQMINLAVTSLTKHTTQVEVKADAYNMSVQKIVNYIKLKESSFLQY
;
A
#
# COMPACT_ATOMS: atom_id res chain seq x y z
N MET A 1 11.09 0.04 1.56
CA MET A 1 12.31 -0.80 1.53
C MET A 1 12.37 -1.83 2.65
N ARG A 2 12.04 -1.49 3.91
CA ARG A 2 11.98 -2.45 5.04
C ARG A 2 11.27 -3.79 4.75
N PRO A 3 10.09 -3.83 4.11
CA PRO A 3 9.38 -5.10 3.85
C PRO A 3 10.12 -6.02 2.88
N TYR A 4 10.79 -5.44 1.88
CA TYR A 4 11.58 -6.17 0.89
C TYR A 4 12.83 -6.80 1.52
N LEU A 5 13.53 -6.05 2.37
CA LEU A 5 14.69 -6.57 3.10
C LEU A 5 14.28 -7.72 4.03
N ASN A 6 13.19 -7.58 4.78
CA ASN A 6 12.72 -8.67 5.65
C ASN A 6 12.38 -9.94 4.87
N LEU A 7 11.75 -9.82 3.69
CA LEU A 7 11.42 -10.98 2.87
C LEU A 7 12.68 -11.64 2.28
N LEU A 8 13.65 -10.83 1.84
CA LEU A 8 14.93 -11.30 1.33
C LEU A 8 15.73 -12.06 2.39
N PHE A 9 15.87 -11.49 3.60
CA PHE A 9 16.60 -12.15 4.68
C PHE A 9 15.86 -13.36 5.26
N SER A 10 14.53 -13.32 5.34
CA SER A 10 13.73 -14.40 5.96
C SER A 10 13.60 -15.63 5.07
N ILE A 11 13.53 -15.47 3.75
CA ILE A 11 13.21 -16.58 2.84
C ILE A 11 14.39 -16.93 1.94
N VAL A 12 15.04 -15.93 1.33
CA VAL A 12 16.07 -16.18 0.28
C VAL A 12 17.36 -16.72 0.90
N LEU A 13 17.75 -16.19 2.06
CA LEU A 13 18.97 -16.62 2.76
C LEU A 13 18.95 -18.08 3.23
N PRO A 14 17.90 -18.59 3.92
CA PRO A 14 17.84 -19.99 4.32
C PRO A 14 17.75 -20.94 3.12
N ILE A 15 17.06 -20.56 2.05
CA ILE A 15 16.97 -21.36 0.82
C ILE A 15 18.33 -21.43 0.11
N SER A 16 19.04 -20.30 0.01
CA SER A 16 20.36 -20.23 -0.62
C SER A 16 21.39 -21.06 0.17
N THR A 17 21.38 -20.98 1.50
CA THR A 17 22.27 -21.79 2.35
C THR A 17 22.00 -23.28 2.24
N LEU A 18 20.73 -23.71 2.18
CA LEU A 18 20.37 -25.10 1.89
C LEU A 18 20.95 -25.59 0.56
N PHE A 19 20.86 -24.77 -0.48
CA PHE A 19 21.43 -25.09 -1.79
C PHE A 19 22.96 -25.18 -1.77
N VAL A 20 23.65 -24.28 -1.06
CA VAL A 20 25.11 -24.34 -0.90
C VAL A 20 25.52 -25.65 -0.23
N VAL A 21 24.82 -26.06 0.83
CA VAL A 21 25.10 -27.31 1.54
C VAL A 21 24.85 -28.53 0.63
N ALA A 22 23.70 -28.57 -0.04
CA ALA A 22 23.35 -29.67 -0.96
C ALA A 22 24.34 -29.79 -2.13
N SER A 23 24.72 -28.66 -2.76
CA SER A 23 25.72 -28.64 -3.82
C SER A 23 27.11 -29.03 -3.32
N THR A 24 27.49 -28.60 -2.11
CA THR A 24 28.78 -28.99 -1.53
C THR A 24 28.85 -30.51 -1.30
N ILE A 25 27.78 -31.11 -0.77
CA ILE A 25 27.68 -32.57 -0.62
C ILE A 25 27.77 -33.26 -1.99
N PHE A 26 27.01 -32.79 -2.98
CA PHE A 26 27.02 -33.36 -4.33
C PHE A 26 28.40 -33.29 -4.99
N PHE A 27 29.08 -32.13 -4.93
CA PHE A 27 30.42 -31.96 -5.51
C PHE A 27 31.52 -32.67 -4.70
N SER A 28 31.32 -32.91 -3.41
CA SER A 28 32.28 -33.68 -2.58
C SER A 28 32.42 -35.14 -3.00
N LEU A 29 31.44 -35.68 -3.75
CA LEU A 29 31.52 -37.03 -4.31
C LEU A 29 32.54 -37.16 -5.44
N ASN A 30 32.90 -36.05 -6.10
CA ASN A 30 33.75 -36.04 -7.30
C ASN A 30 34.98 -35.13 -7.18
N TYR A 31 35.07 -34.30 -6.14
CA TYR A 31 36.13 -33.30 -5.96
C TYR A 31 36.56 -33.21 -4.49
N ASP A 32 37.81 -32.79 -4.24
CA ASP A 32 38.28 -32.43 -2.90
C ASP A 32 37.36 -31.40 -2.24
N LEU A 33 37.15 -31.55 -0.91
CA LEU A 33 36.30 -30.70 -0.08
C LEU A 33 36.52 -29.19 -0.31
N GLY A 34 37.77 -28.76 -0.47
CA GLY A 34 38.09 -27.35 -0.75
C GLY A 34 37.60 -26.85 -2.11
N LYS A 35 37.61 -27.70 -3.15
CA LYS A 35 37.06 -27.38 -4.48
C LYS A 35 35.53 -27.50 -4.46
N ALA A 36 34.99 -28.50 -3.79
CA ALA A 36 33.56 -28.70 -3.62
C ALA A 36 32.90 -27.49 -2.92
N PHE A 37 33.53 -26.93 -1.89
CA PHE A 37 33.03 -25.75 -1.19
C PHE A 37 33.04 -24.50 -2.08
N LYS A 38 34.10 -24.30 -2.87
CA LYS A 38 34.18 -23.18 -3.83
C LYS A 38 33.10 -23.29 -4.92
N LEU A 39 32.88 -24.48 -5.47
CA LEU A 39 31.83 -24.70 -6.46
C LEU A 39 30.43 -24.57 -5.85
N GLY A 40 30.22 -25.11 -4.65
CA GLY A 40 28.94 -25.02 -3.94
C GLY A 40 28.56 -23.58 -3.59
N THR A 41 29.51 -22.78 -3.12
CA THR A 41 29.28 -21.34 -2.86
C THR A 41 28.99 -20.56 -4.15
N LEU A 42 29.74 -20.82 -5.22
CA LEU A 42 29.49 -20.18 -6.52
C LEU A 42 28.11 -20.52 -7.09
N ALA A 43 27.70 -21.79 -7.01
CA ALA A 43 26.38 -22.24 -7.43
C ALA A 43 25.25 -21.60 -6.61
N GLY A 44 25.41 -21.55 -5.28
CA GLY A 44 24.43 -20.92 -4.39
C GLY A 44 24.25 -19.42 -4.65
N VAL A 45 25.33 -18.69 -4.94
CA VAL A 45 25.26 -17.26 -5.32
C VAL A 45 24.53 -17.08 -6.65
N LEU A 46 24.85 -17.89 -7.66
CA LEU A 46 24.17 -17.82 -8.97
C LEU A 46 22.66 -18.07 -8.86
N ILE A 47 22.27 -19.09 -8.08
CA ILE A 47 20.86 -19.39 -7.82
C ILE A 47 20.18 -18.25 -7.07
N GLY A 48 20.83 -17.69 -6.04
CA GLY A 48 20.31 -16.56 -5.28
C GLY A 48 20.07 -15.32 -6.14
N VAL A 49 21.01 -14.99 -7.04
CA VAL A 49 20.86 -13.88 -7.99
C VAL A 49 19.73 -14.17 -8.98
N GLY A 50 19.66 -15.39 -9.54
CA GLY A 50 18.60 -15.79 -10.46
C GLY A 50 17.21 -15.69 -9.83
N PHE A 51 17.07 -16.16 -8.59
CA PHE A 51 15.81 -16.09 -7.85
C PHE A 51 15.40 -14.64 -7.54
N SER A 52 16.36 -13.77 -7.23
CA SER A 52 16.13 -12.35 -7.00
C SER A 52 15.56 -11.64 -8.23
N VAL A 53 16.10 -11.95 -9.42
CA VAL A 53 15.60 -11.39 -10.69
C VAL A 53 14.19 -11.88 -11.00
N ILE A 54 13.92 -13.17 -10.81
CA ILE A 54 12.57 -13.74 -10.99
C ILE A 54 11.58 -13.07 -10.04
N MET A 55 11.94 -12.94 -8.76
CA MET A 55 11.09 -12.32 -7.74
C MET A 55 10.82 -10.84 -8.06
N ALA A 56 11.84 -10.10 -8.51
CA ALA A 56 11.67 -8.72 -8.96
C ALA A 56 10.72 -8.64 -10.17
N GLY A 57 10.83 -9.56 -11.14
CA GLY A 57 9.93 -9.66 -12.28
C GLY A 57 8.48 -9.92 -11.87
N VAL A 58 8.24 -10.89 -10.97
CA VAL A 58 6.92 -11.20 -10.42
C VAL A 58 6.32 -9.99 -9.70
N LEU A 59 7.11 -9.29 -8.88
CA LEU A 59 6.66 -8.09 -8.20
C LEU A 59 6.28 -6.96 -9.18
N LEU A 60 7.02 -6.81 -10.28
CA LEU A 60 6.68 -5.84 -11.32
C LEU A 60 5.39 -6.21 -12.07
N ILE A 61 5.16 -7.50 -12.33
CA ILE A 61 3.91 -7.99 -12.93
C ILE A 61 2.73 -7.75 -11.97
N ILE A 62 2.87 -8.13 -10.70
CA ILE A 62 1.83 -7.89 -9.68
C ILE A 62 1.53 -6.40 -9.55
N ARG A 63 2.56 -5.55 -9.56
CA ARG A 63 2.40 -4.10 -9.54
C ARG A 63 1.60 -3.62 -10.75
N LYS A 64 1.94 -4.07 -11.96
CA LYS A 64 1.25 -3.71 -13.20
C LYS A 64 -0.19 -4.23 -13.27
N VAL A 65 -0.45 -5.43 -12.74
CA VAL A 65 -1.79 -6.03 -12.69
C VAL A 65 -2.67 -5.36 -11.63
N ARG A 66 -2.14 -5.03 -10.44
CA ARG A 66 -2.89 -4.25 -9.43
C ARG A 66 -3.29 -2.87 -9.93
N THR A 67 -2.46 -2.21 -10.74
CA THR A 67 -2.86 -0.93 -11.36
C THR A 67 -4.00 -1.08 -12.38
N LYS A 68 -4.20 -2.28 -12.95
CA LYS A 68 -5.25 -2.54 -13.95
C LYS A 68 -6.53 -3.16 -13.36
N HIS A 69 -6.45 -3.77 -12.17
CA HIS A 69 -7.54 -4.57 -11.60
C HIS A 69 -8.29 -3.91 -10.42
N ILE A 70 -8.22 -2.58 -10.30
CA ILE A 70 -9.19 -1.79 -9.53
C ILE A 70 -10.01 -0.93 -10.51
N GLN A 71 -10.57 -1.58 -11.54
CA GLN A 71 -11.94 -1.30 -11.89
C GLN A 71 -12.77 -2.21 -11.00
N ILE A 72 -13.03 -1.74 -9.77
CA ILE A 72 -14.11 -2.33 -8.97
C ILE A 72 -15.34 -2.14 -9.83
N THR A 73 -15.93 -3.26 -10.28
CA THR A 73 -17.31 -3.31 -10.72
C THR A 73 -18.14 -2.68 -9.62
N GLN A 74 -18.48 -1.40 -9.79
CA GLN A 74 -19.45 -0.71 -8.96
C GLN A 74 -20.75 -1.52 -9.09
N PRO A 75 -21.40 -1.92 -7.99
CA PRO A 75 -22.83 -2.04 -8.05
C PRO A 75 -23.35 -0.63 -8.37
N GLU A 76 -24.05 -0.55 -9.48
CA GLU A 76 -24.79 0.61 -9.97
C GLU A 76 -25.81 1.06 -8.91
N SER A 77 -25.36 1.76 -7.89
CA SER A 77 -26.23 2.55 -7.03
C SER A 77 -26.11 3.98 -7.51
N ASN A 78 -27.17 4.47 -8.16
CA ASN A 78 -27.40 5.87 -8.53
C ASN A 78 -26.73 6.86 -7.57
N ILE A 79 -25.53 7.37 -7.93
CA ILE A 79 -24.95 8.53 -7.27
C ILE A 79 -25.23 9.71 -8.18
N LEU A 80 -26.17 10.55 -7.73
CA LEU A 80 -26.46 11.86 -8.26
C LEU A 80 -25.14 12.60 -8.56
N HIS A 81 -24.88 12.88 -9.84
CA HIS A 81 -23.84 13.82 -10.25
C HIS A 81 -24.27 15.25 -9.86
N GLU A 82 -24.07 15.63 -8.60
CA GLU A 82 -24.06 17.05 -8.23
C GLU A 82 -22.78 17.68 -8.79
N SER A 83 -22.86 18.14 -10.04
CA SER A 83 -21.89 19.04 -10.64
C SER A 83 -21.91 20.37 -9.88
N THR A 84 -21.13 20.44 -8.81
CA THR A 84 -20.97 21.65 -8.00
C THR A 84 -19.59 22.24 -8.31
N ASN A 85 -19.56 23.28 -9.14
CA ASN A 85 -18.37 24.09 -9.45
C ASN A 85 -18.00 25.03 -8.29
N GLY A 86 -18.05 24.55 -7.06
CA GLY A 86 -17.83 25.34 -5.85
C GLY A 86 -16.91 24.65 -4.85
N PRO A 87 -16.52 25.36 -3.78
CA PRO A 87 -15.75 24.79 -2.70
C PRO A 87 -16.52 23.64 -2.07
N ILE A 88 -15.81 22.55 -1.82
CA ILE A 88 -16.35 21.33 -1.24
C ILE A 88 -16.09 21.36 0.24
N ASP A 89 -17.16 21.16 1.00
CA ASP A 89 -17.09 20.84 2.41
C ASP A 89 -18.02 19.63 2.66
N LYS A 90 -17.41 18.43 2.77
CA LYS A 90 -18.15 17.19 3.00
C LYS A 90 -17.65 16.56 4.29
N THR A 91 -18.61 16.17 5.12
CA THR A 91 -18.37 15.52 6.41
C THR A 91 -18.88 14.09 6.37
N PHE A 92 -18.07 13.16 6.89
CA PHE A 92 -18.38 11.74 7.00
C PHE A 92 -18.22 11.27 8.45
N MET A 93 -19.03 10.30 8.86
CA MET A 93 -18.92 9.70 10.20
C MET A 93 -18.37 8.28 10.10
N LEU A 94 -17.22 8.06 10.71
CA LEU A 94 -16.58 6.76 10.80
C LEU A 94 -16.78 6.18 12.21
N LEU A 95 -17.36 4.98 12.28
CA LEU A 95 -17.52 4.21 13.52
C LEU A 95 -16.19 3.54 13.92
N MET A 96 -15.18 4.35 14.16
CA MET A 96 -13.86 3.92 14.64
C MET A 96 -13.20 5.02 15.47
N ASP A 97 -12.14 4.64 16.18
CA ASP A 97 -11.30 5.56 16.93
C ASP A 97 -10.52 6.49 15.99
N ARG A 98 -10.10 7.64 16.54
CA ARG A 98 -9.47 8.71 15.76
C ARG A 98 -8.20 8.27 15.06
N GLU A 99 -7.42 7.41 15.73
CA GLU A 99 -6.14 6.96 15.19
C GLU A 99 -6.35 6.07 13.97
N LEU A 100 -7.29 5.13 14.04
CA LEU A 100 -7.65 4.29 12.92
C LEU A 100 -8.28 5.10 11.78
N ALA A 101 -9.17 6.06 12.09
CA ALA A 101 -9.76 6.94 11.08
C ALA A 101 -8.70 7.76 10.35
N PHE A 102 -7.70 8.26 11.07
CA PHE A 102 -6.57 8.99 10.48
C PHE A 102 -5.75 8.08 9.54
N ASP A 103 -5.47 6.85 9.96
CA ASP A 103 -4.73 5.89 9.16
C ASP A 103 -5.54 5.47 7.91
N VAL A 104 -6.87 5.30 8.03
CA VAL A 104 -7.79 5.05 6.90
C VAL A 104 -7.80 6.22 5.92
N ALA A 105 -7.85 7.45 6.42
CA ALA A 105 -7.79 8.65 5.58
C ALA A 105 -6.46 8.74 4.82
N ILE A 106 -5.32 8.50 5.49
CA ILE A 106 -4.02 8.44 4.82
C ILE A 106 -3.97 7.31 3.78
N TYR A 107 -4.47 6.14 4.14
CA TYR A 107 -4.50 4.99 3.24
C TYR A 107 -5.29 5.29 1.97
N SER A 108 -6.42 6.01 2.08
CA SER A 108 -7.24 6.42 0.93
C SER A 108 -6.46 7.27 -0.09
N ILE A 109 -5.44 8.00 0.35
CA ILE A 109 -4.63 8.92 -0.47
C ILE A 109 -3.46 8.16 -1.10
N ILE A 110 -2.73 7.38 -0.30
CA ILE A 110 -1.54 6.64 -0.73
C ILE A 110 -1.92 5.50 -1.68
N ASP A 111 -2.93 4.71 -1.32
CA ASP A 111 -3.34 3.52 -2.08
C ASP A 111 -3.90 3.89 -3.46
N GLN A 112 -4.61 5.01 -3.54
CA GLN A 112 -5.20 5.51 -4.79
C GLN A 112 -4.29 6.45 -5.59
N ASN A 113 -3.06 6.71 -5.11
CA ASN A 113 -2.07 7.60 -5.74
C ASN A 113 -2.66 8.97 -6.13
N ILE A 114 -3.39 9.61 -5.20
CA ILE A 114 -4.15 10.84 -5.46
C ILE A 114 -3.26 12.08 -5.41
N GLY A 115 -2.19 12.04 -4.62
CA GLY A 115 -1.27 13.16 -4.43
C GLY A 115 -0.26 12.90 -3.33
N GLU A 116 0.51 13.95 -3.01
CA GLU A 116 1.52 13.90 -1.95
C GLU A 116 0.98 14.53 -0.66
N VAL A 117 1.19 13.86 0.47
CA VAL A 117 0.81 14.39 1.78
C VAL A 117 1.89 15.39 2.23
N ILE A 118 1.59 16.69 2.14
CA ILE A 118 2.53 17.75 2.56
C ILE A 118 2.63 17.80 4.09
N LYS A 119 1.48 17.66 4.76
CA LYS A 119 1.40 17.84 6.22
C LYS A 119 0.38 16.88 6.81
N GLY A 120 0.86 15.88 7.54
CA GLY A 120 0.03 14.98 8.34
C GLY A 120 0.38 15.12 9.82
N SER A 121 -0.60 15.48 10.66
CA SER A 121 -0.42 15.48 12.11
C SER A 121 -1.47 14.58 12.77
N LYS A 122 -1.05 13.39 13.19
CA LYS A 122 -1.91 12.42 13.90
C LYS A 122 -2.46 12.99 15.21
N GLN A 123 -1.71 13.88 15.87
CA GLN A 123 -2.15 14.56 17.09
C GLN A 123 -3.25 15.61 16.83
N LYS A 124 -3.11 16.40 15.76
CA LYS A 124 -4.08 17.44 15.38
C LYS A 124 -5.22 16.92 14.52
N GLY A 125 -5.11 15.71 13.97
CA GLY A 125 -6.09 15.13 13.06
C GLY A 125 -6.11 15.76 11.67
N THR A 126 -5.13 16.60 11.32
CA THR A 126 -5.13 17.34 10.04
C THR A 126 -4.24 16.66 9.01
N ILE A 127 -4.74 16.50 7.78
CA ILE A 127 -4.01 15.99 6.63
C ILE A 127 -4.16 16.99 5.47
N SER A 128 -3.06 17.58 5.01
CA SER A 128 -3.04 18.44 3.83
C SER A 128 -2.37 17.69 2.68
N ILE A 129 -3.08 17.59 1.57
CA ILE A 129 -2.67 16.87 0.35
C ILE A 129 -2.43 17.89 -0.75
N HIS A 130 -1.27 17.77 -1.40
CA HIS A 130 -1.04 18.42 -2.67
C HIS A 130 -1.48 17.50 -3.81
N THR A 131 -2.41 17.98 -4.63
CA THR A 131 -2.67 17.39 -5.94
C THR A 131 -2.20 18.37 -7.01
N PRO A 132 -1.97 17.91 -8.26
CA PRO A 132 -1.56 18.80 -9.35
C PRO A 132 -2.53 19.96 -9.60
N GLU A 133 -3.79 19.80 -9.21
CA GLU A 133 -4.86 20.75 -9.48
C GLU A 133 -5.12 21.69 -8.30
N GLN A 134 -5.01 21.19 -7.06
CA GLN A 134 -5.37 21.94 -5.86
C GLN A 134 -4.84 21.34 -4.56
N MET A 135 -4.97 22.11 -3.49
CA MET A 135 -4.78 21.66 -2.12
C MET A 135 -6.08 21.07 -1.56
N ILE A 136 -5.99 19.87 -0.98
CA ILE A 136 -7.12 19.22 -0.29
C ILE A 136 -6.76 19.10 1.19
N ASN A 137 -7.63 19.58 2.06
CA ASN A 137 -7.45 19.49 3.50
C ASN A 137 -8.47 18.53 4.10
N LEU A 138 -8.00 17.58 4.90
CA LEU A 138 -8.84 16.70 5.69
C LEU A 138 -8.65 17.01 7.16
N ALA A 139 -9.74 17.06 7.91
CA ALA A 139 -9.74 17.16 9.36
C ALA A 139 -10.43 15.95 9.97
N VAL A 140 -9.74 15.27 10.88
CA VAL A 140 -10.16 14.03 11.54
C VAL A 140 -10.37 14.34 13.02
N THR A 141 -11.64 14.43 13.44
CA THR A 141 -12.04 14.87 14.78
C THR A 141 -12.78 13.76 15.50
N SER A 142 -12.35 13.41 16.72
CA SER A 142 -13.07 12.43 17.54
C SER A 142 -14.37 13.04 18.08
N LEU A 143 -15.49 12.37 17.85
CA LEU A 143 -16.79 12.70 18.47
C LEU A 143 -16.99 11.90 19.76
N THR A 144 -16.65 10.61 19.71
CA THR A 144 -16.64 9.71 20.86
C THR A 144 -15.40 8.83 20.82
N LYS A 145 -15.18 7.99 21.84
CA LYS A 145 -14.15 6.94 21.80
C LYS A 145 -14.30 6.01 20.58
N HIS A 146 -15.57 5.73 20.26
CA HIS A 146 -16.14 4.92 19.17
C HIS A 146 -16.23 5.55 17.78
N THR A 147 -16.15 6.87 17.69
CA THR A 147 -16.71 7.59 16.55
C THR A 147 -15.86 8.80 16.20
N THR A 148 -15.53 8.89 14.93
CA THR A 148 -14.67 9.95 14.39
C THR A 148 -15.35 10.57 13.18
N GLN A 149 -15.30 11.89 13.12
CA GLN A 149 -15.73 12.69 11.99
C GLN A 149 -14.55 12.97 11.07
N VAL A 150 -14.73 12.77 9.77
CA VAL A 150 -13.76 13.16 8.75
C VAL A 150 -14.37 14.22 7.86
N GLU A 151 -13.80 15.41 7.91
CA GLU A 151 -14.17 16.56 7.08
C GLU A 151 -13.20 16.65 5.90
N VAL A 152 -13.71 16.79 4.69
CA VAL A 152 -12.94 16.93 3.44
C VAL A 152 -13.24 18.30 2.85
N LYS A 153 -12.21 19.16 2.81
CA LYS A 153 -12.25 20.52 2.28
C LYS A 153 -11.37 20.65 1.03
N ALA A 154 -11.96 21.14 -0.06
CA ALA A 154 -11.25 21.39 -1.31
C ALA A 154 -11.83 22.62 -2.01
N ASP A 155 -11.00 23.32 -2.79
CA ASP A 155 -11.39 24.55 -3.48
C ASP A 155 -12.35 24.28 -4.66
N ALA A 156 -12.23 23.12 -5.31
CA ALA A 156 -13.04 22.71 -6.44
C ALA A 156 -13.32 21.19 -6.46
N TYR A 157 -14.39 20.80 -7.16
CA TYR A 157 -14.65 19.38 -7.43
C TYR A 157 -13.77 18.85 -8.54
N ASN A 158 -12.96 17.84 -8.20
CA ASN A 158 -12.15 17.12 -9.16
C ASN A 158 -12.16 15.62 -8.90
N MET A 159 -11.57 14.87 -9.84
CA MET A 159 -11.54 13.41 -9.78
C MET A 159 -10.77 12.90 -8.55
N SER A 160 -9.79 13.66 -8.06
CA SER A 160 -9.03 13.37 -6.84
C SER A 160 -9.91 13.46 -5.58
N VAL A 161 -10.68 14.54 -5.43
CA VAL A 161 -11.62 14.71 -4.32
C VAL A 161 -12.72 13.66 -4.38
N GLN A 162 -13.27 13.38 -5.56
CA GLN A 162 -14.28 12.35 -5.74
C GLN A 162 -13.80 10.97 -5.29
N LYS A 163 -12.55 10.61 -5.61
CA LYS A 163 -11.93 9.36 -5.17
C LYS A 163 -11.77 9.28 -3.65
N ILE A 164 -11.34 10.37 -3.01
CA ILE A 164 -11.23 10.45 -1.54
C ILE A 164 -12.62 10.29 -0.90
N VAL A 165 -13.59 11.09 -1.35
CA VAL A 165 -14.97 11.07 -0.86
C VAL A 165 -15.60 9.69 -1.01
N ASN A 166 -15.49 9.07 -2.18
CA ASN A 166 -16.04 7.74 -2.43
C ASN A 166 -15.41 6.68 -1.52
N TYR A 167 -14.08 6.73 -1.33
CA TYR A 167 -13.40 5.77 -0.46
C TYR A 167 -13.83 5.91 0.99
N ILE A 168 -13.89 7.13 1.52
CA ILE A 168 -14.33 7.38 2.90
C ILE A 168 -15.78 6.95 3.08
N LYS A 169 -16.65 7.27 2.12
CA LYS A 169 -18.07 6.87 2.14
C LYS A 169 -18.25 5.35 2.11
N LEU A 170 -17.45 4.63 1.32
CA LEU A 170 -17.45 3.16 1.31
C LEU A 170 -17.02 2.58 2.66
N LYS A 171 -16.07 3.22 3.33
CA LYS A 171 -15.65 2.80 4.68
C LYS A 171 -16.74 3.09 5.70
N GLU A 172 -17.35 4.27 5.69
CA GLU A 172 -18.52 4.59 6.51
C GLU A 172 -19.63 3.54 6.36
N SER A 173 -20.02 3.20 5.13
CA SER A 173 -21.08 2.21 4.89
C SER A 173 -20.68 0.79 5.31
N SER A 174 -19.41 0.42 5.18
CA SER A 174 -18.90 -0.91 5.59
C SER A 174 -19.04 -1.17 7.09
N PHE A 175 -19.08 -0.14 7.93
CA PHE A 175 -19.27 -0.31 9.38
C PHE A 175 -20.74 -0.28 9.80
N LEU A 176 -21.62 0.31 9.00
CA LEU A 176 -23.07 0.35 9.29
C LEU A 176 -23.80 -0.94 8.91
N GLN A 177 -23.17 -1.82 8.12
CA GLN A 177 -23.75 -3.08 7.65
C GLN A 177 -23.38 -4.30 8.53
N TYR A 178 -22.72 -4.08 9.66
CA TYR A 178 -22.47 -5.09 10.72
C TYR A 178 -23.35 -4.82 11.94
#